data_AF-A0A345DSW7-F1
#
_entry.id   AF-A0A345DSW7-F1
#
_cell.length_a   1.000
_cell.length_b   1.000
_cell.length_c   1.000
_cell.angle_alpha   90.00
_cell.angle_beta   90.00
_cell.angle_gamma   90.00
#
_symmetry.space_group_name_H-M   'P 1'
#
loop_
_entity.id
_entity.type
_entity.pdbx_description
1 polymer ?
#
loop_
_entity_poly.entity_id
_entity_poly.type
_entity_poly.pdbx_seq_one_letter_code
_entity_poly.pdbx_strand_id
1 'polypeptide(L)'
;MKKVDENICLVPYCQENNSIIEIDSPFCIEHSEKFKDFAKNYDGRNQIKNMLRTDIKLSNELIINMISCFCDEEENKYQQLRMN
;
A
#
# COMPACT_ATOMS: atom_id res chain seq x y z
N MET A 1 23.20 -12.81 -8.84
CA MET A 1 22.04 -11.96 -8.46
C MET A 1 21.16 -12.76 -7.52
N LYS A 2 21.00 -12.33 -6.27
CA LYS A 2 19.96 -12.89 -5.39
C LYS A 2 18.62 -12.55 -6.05
N LYS A 3 17.83 -13.57 -6.40
CA LYS A 3 16.41 -13.37 -6.73
C LYS A 3 15.78 -12.85 -5.45
N VAL A 4 15.42 -11.56 -5.45
CA VAL A 4 14.49 -11.04 -4.44
C VAL A 4 13.21 -11.82 -4.68
N ASP A 5 12.69 -12.54 -3.69
CA ASP A 5 11.40 -13.21 -3.83
C ASP A 5 10.39 -12.15 -4.27
N GLU A 6 9.88 -12.29 -5.50
CA GLU A 6 8.97 -11.34 -6.15
C GLU A 6 7.58 -11.29 -5.47
N ASN A 7 7.44 -11.98 -4.33
CA ASN A 7 6.21 -12.21 -3.59
C ASN A 7 6.20 -11.59 -2.18
N ILE A 8 6.96 -10.51 -1.96
CA ILE A 8 7.01 -9.84 -0.65
C ILE A 8 6.11 -8.60 -0.68
N CYS A 9 5.08 -8.59 0.15
CA CYS A 9 4.21 -7.44 0.38
C CYS A 9 5.04 -6.25 0.90
N LEU A 10 4.76 -5.03 0.42
CA LEU A 10 5.43 -3.83 0.93
C LEU A 10 5.12 -3.53 2.40
N VAL A 11 3.97 -3.97 2.92
CA VAL A 11 3.62 -3.81 4.33
C VAL A 11 4.35 -4.89 5.15
N PRO A 12 5.19 -4.51 6.13
CA PRO A 12 5.84 -5.48 7.00
C PRO A 12 4.81 -6.20 7.86
N TYR A 13 5.11 -7.45 8.24
CA TYR A 13 4.30 -8.26 9.18
C TYR A 13 2.93 -8.72 8.64
N CYS A 14 2.90 -9.26 7.43
CA CYS A 14 1.74 -10.03 6.98
C CYS A 14 1.46 -11.20 7.94
N GLN A 15 0.20 -11.33 8.40
CA GLN A 15 -0.15 -12.33 9.42
C GLN A 15 -0.17 -13.76 8.87
N GLU A 16 -0.24 -13.94 7.55
CA GLU A 16 -0.22 -15.26 6.92
C GLU A 16 1.11 -15.60 6.23
N ASN A 17 1.63 -16.78 6.59
CA ASN A 17 2.80 -17.45 6.02
C ASN A 17 2.74 -17.70 4.49
N ASN A 18 1.64 -17.33 3.81
CA ASN A 18 1.39 -17.56 2.39
C ASN A 18 0.90 -16.27 1.71
N SER A 19 1.63 -15.16 1.89
CA SER A 19 1.27 -13.88 1.30
C SER A 19 1.44 -13.89 -0.22
N ILE A 20 0.44 -14.44 -0.93
CA ILE A 20 0.33 -14.34 -2.38
C ILE A 20 0.14 -12.85 -2.70
N ILE A 21 1.11 -12.27 -3.40
CA ILE A 21 0.99 -10.93 -3.97
C ILE A 21 -0.10 -10.97 -5.03
N GLU A 22 -1.03 -10.02 -4.97
CA GLU A 22 -2.01 -9.86 -6.06
C GLU A 22 -1.24 -9.43 -7.32
N ILE A 23 -1.54 -10.05 -8.47
CA ILE A 23 -0.88 -9.71 -9.74
C ILE A 23 -1.06 -8.20 -9.99
N ASP A 24 0.03 -7.53 -10.39
CA ASP A 24 0.10 -6.08 -10.60
C ASP A 24 -0.14 -5.22 -9.36
N SER A 25 -0.09 -5.80 -8.16
CA SER A 25 -0.18 -5.10 -6.88
C SER A 25 1.14 -5.17 -6.12
N PRO A 26 1.53 -4.12 -5.39
CA PRO A 26 2.64 -4.19 -4.45
C PRO A 26 2.27 -4.88 -3.11
N PHE A 27 1.02 -5.31 -2.97
CA PHE A 27 0.46 -5.83 -1.72
C PHE A 27 0.00 -7.28 -1.84
N CYS A 28 0.05 -8.02 -0.73
CA CYS A 28 -0.68 -9.30 -0.64
C CYS A 28 -2.19 -9.06 -0.74
N ILE A 29 -2.96 -10.11 -1.00
CA ILE A 29 -4.42 -10.02 -1.17
C ILE A 29 -5.08 -9.27 0.01
N GLU A 30 -4.73 -9.60 1.25
CA GLU A 30 -5.25 -8.94 2.46
C GLU A 30 -4.97 -7.43 2.46
N HIS A 31 -3.70 -7.04 2.30
CA HIS A 31 -3.32 -5.63 2.30
C HIS A 31 -3.84 -4.88 1.08
N SER A 32 -4.08 -5.57 -0.04
CA SER A 32 -4.69 -4.97 -1.21
C SER A 32 -6.16 -4.61 -0.96
N GLU A 33 -6.93 -5.47 -0.29
CA GLU A 33 -8.31 -5.15 0.12
C GLU A 33 -8.33 -3.97 1.10
N LYS A 34 -7.47 -4.00 2.12
CA LYS A 34 -7.32 -2.88 3.07
C LYS A 34 -6.91 -1.58 2.38
N PHE A 35 -5.97 -1.65 1.42
CA PHE A 35 -5.54 -0.49 0.66
C PHE A 35 -6.65 0.06 -0.22
N LYS A 36 -7.45 -0.80 -0.87
CA LYS A 36 -8.63 -0.38 -1.65
C LYS A 36 -9.62 0.39 -0.77
N ASP A 37 -9.80 -0.01 0.48
CA ASP A 37 -10.68 0.70 1.43
C ASP A 37 -10.05 1.99 1.98
N PHE A 38 -8.76 1.98 2.30
CA PHE A 38 -8.00 3.19 2.66
C PHE A 38 -8.07 4.24 1.55
N ALA A 39 -7.79 3.84 0.31
CA ALA A 39 -7.76 4.72 -0.86
C ALA A 39 -9.12 5.34 -1.18
N LYS A 40 -10.24 4.71 -0.80
CA LYS A 40 -11.59 5.31 -0.95
C LYS A 40 -11.74 6.58 -0.12
N ASN A 41 -11.09 6.62 1.05
CA ASN A 41 -11.20 7.68 2.05
C ASN A 41 -9.97 8.62 2.08
N TYR A 42 -8.95 8.36 1.26
CA TYR A 42 -7.76 9.20 1.20
C TYR A 42 -8.10 10.60 0.66
N ASP A 43 -7.81 11.64 1.44
CA ASP A 43 -8.16 13.04 1.14
C ASP A 43 -7.56 13.52 -0.20
N GLY A 44 -6.38 12.99 -0.56
CA GLY A 44 -5.71 13.28 -1.83
C GLY A 44 -6.33 12.61 -3.07
N ARG A 45 -7.36 11.77 -2.94
CA ARG A 45 -7.91 10.97 -4.06
C ARG A 45 -8.42 11.82 -5.23
N ASN A 46 -9.12 12.91 -4.93
CA ASN A 46 -9.62 13.82 -5.97
C ASN A 46 -8.49 14.59 -6.65
N GLN A 47 -7.43 14.93 -5.91
CA GLN A 47 -6.23 15.57 -6.44
C GLN A 47 -5.51 14.61 -7.40
N ILE A 48 -5.31 13.35 -6.99
CA ILE A 48 -4.76 12.28 -7.82
C ILE A 48 -5.56 12.14 -9.12
N LYS A 49 -6.89 12.04 -9.06
CA LYS A 49 -7.75 11.87 -10.25
C LYS A 49 -7.65 13.04 -11.24
N ASN A 50 -7.56 14.27 -10.72
CA ASN A 50 -7.43 15.46 -11.54
C ASN A 50 -6.03 15.58 -12.16
N MET A 51 -4.99 15.30 -11.38
CA MET A 51 -3.60 15.40 -11.81
C MET A 51 -3.17 14.27 -12.75
N LEU A 52 -3.78 13.08 -12.64
CA LEU A 52 -3.57 11.95 -13.57
C LEU A 52 -3.77 12.33 -15.03
N ARG A 53 -4.62 13.35 -15.28
CA ARG A 53 -4.94 13.82 -16.62
C ARG A 53 -3.98 14.89 -17.13
N THR A 54 -3.17 15.49 -16.26
CA THR A 54 -2.39 16.69 -16.57
C THR A 54 -0.89 16.54 -16.31
N ASP A 55 -0.49 15.75 -15.31
CA ASP A 55 0.92 15.56 -14.92
C ASP A 55 1.14 14.16 -14.33
N ILE A 56 1.76 13.28 -15.12
CA ILE A 56 2.06 11.90 -14.72
C ILE A 56 3.06 11.84 -13.58
N LYS A 57 4.05 12.76 -13.52
CA LYS A 57 5.08 12.72 -12.49
C LYS A 57 4.50 13.08 -11.13
N LEU A 58 3.73 14.17 -11.07
CA LEU A 58 3.05 14.59 -9.85
C LEU A 58 2.03 13.55 -9.39
N SER A 59 1.35 12.90 -10.34
CA SER A 59 0.43 11.79 -10.04
C SER A 59 1.13 10.60 -9.41
N ASN A 60 2.31 10.23 -9.92
CA ASN A 60 3.12 9.16 -9.35
C ASN A 60 3.58 9.51 -7.93
N GLU A 61 4.02 10.74 -7.68
CA GLU A 61 4.40 11.21 -6.34
C GLU A 61 3.23 11.12 -5.35
N LEU A 62 2.02 11.49 -5.75
CA LEU A 62 0.84 11.36 -4.90
C LEU A 62 0.44 9.90 -4.64
N ILE A 63 0.57 9.01 -5.65
CA ILE A 63 0.33 7.57 -5.48
C ILE A 63 1.35 6.99 -4.49
N ILE A 64 2.62 7.35 -4.61
CA ILE A 64 3.68 6.94 -3.67
C ILE A 64 3.35 7.42 -2.26
N ASN A 65 2.96 8.69 -2.10
CA ASN A 65 2.57 9.23 -0.79
C ASN A 65 1.37 8.48 -0.19
N MET A 66 0.36 8.16 -1.00
CA MET A 66 -0.78 7.38 -0.56
C MET A 66 -0.39 5.98 -0.08
N ILE A 67 0.52 5.31 -0.80
CA ILE A 67 1.08 4.01 -0.42
C ILE A 67 1.86 4.13 0.91
N SER A 68 2.73 5.14 1.04
CA SER A 68 3.50 5.36 2.28
C SER A 68 2.60 5.60 3.48
N CYS A 69 1.59 6.47 3.36
CA CYS A 69 0.64 6.70 4.45
C CYS A 69 -0.08 5.43 4.89
N PHE A 70 -0.47 4.58 3.95
CA PHE A 70 -1.09 3.28 4.26
C PHE A 70 -0.14 2.36 5.02
N CYS A 71 1.12 2.22 4.57
CA CYS A 71 2.11 1.40 5.24
C CYS A 71 2.38 1.88 6.68
N ASP A 72 2.48 3.19 6.89
CA ASP A 72 2.68 3.76 8.23
C ASP A 72 1.48 3.47 9.15
N GLU A 73 0.25 3.51 8.62
CA GLU A 73 -0.95 3.20 9.40
C GLU A 73 -0.99 1.72 9.82
N GLU A 74 -0.67 0.79 8.92
CA GLU A 74 -0.62 -0.64 9.23
C GLU A 74 0.50 -0.98 10.23
N GLU A 75 1.68 -0.35 10.10
CA GLU A 75 2.77 -0.48 11.08
C GLU A 75 2.31 -0.02 12.47
N ASN A 76 1.67 1.14 12.56
CA ASN A 76 1.18 1.67 13.83
C ASN A 76 0.14 0.73 14.47
N LYS A 77 -0.80 0.19 13.69
CA LYS A 77 -1.78 -0.79 14.18
C LYS A 77 -1.08 -2.04 14.70
N TYR A 78 -0.09 -2.54 13.97
CA TYR A 78 0.67 -3.71 14.37
C TYR A 78 1.42 -3.50 15.69
N GLN A 79 2.08 -2.35 15.86
CA GLN A 79 2.76 -2.01 17.11
C GLN A 79 1.79 -1.92 18.29
N GLN A 80 0.60 -1.33 18.09
CA GLN A 80 -0.44 -1.27 19.13
C GLN A 80 -0.92 -2.67 19.55
N LEU A 81 -1.07 -3.60 18.61
CA LEU A 81 -1.45 -4.99 18.90
C LEU A 81 -0.36 -5.75 19.67
N ARG A 82 0.93 -5.41 19.47
CA ARG A 82 2.05 -6.02 20.21
C ARG A 82 2.22 -5.48 21.63
N MET A 83 1.69 -4.29 21.92
CA MET A 83 1.78 -3.65 23.24
C MET A 83 0.65 -4.03 24.19
N ASN A 84 -0.40 -4.70 23.69
CA ASN A 84 -1.54 -5.21 24.45
C ASN A 84 -1.44 -6.72 24.70
#